data_AF-A0A2C9LNL1-F1
#
_entry.id   AF-A0A2C9LNL1-F1
#
_cell.length_a   1.000
_cell.length_b   1.000
_cell.length_c   1.000
_cell.angle_alpha   90.00
_cell.angle_beta   90.00
_cell.angle_gamma   90.00
#
_symmetry.space_group_name_H-M   'P 1'
#
loop_
_entity.id
_entity.type
_entity.pdbx_description
1 polymer ?
#
loop_
_entity_poly.entity_id
_entity_poly.type
_entity_poly.pdbx_seq_one_letter_code
_entity_poly.pdbx_strand_id
1 'polypeptide(L)'
;RFCQIDKKYVEPFQQIFVDQYDTIHRLETQKLRNVAKFFAHLLHTDAISWGVLSVVKLTEDDTSSASRIFLKILFQELAEYMGLLKLNERLKDPTLAPFFAGIMPRDNPRNTRFSINFFTTIGLGGLT
;
A
#
# COMPACT_ATOMS: atom_id res chain seq x y z
N ARG A 1 16.15 9.20 -4.31
CA ARG A 1 17.46 9.87 -4.11
C ARG A 1 17.59 10.55 -2.75
N PHE A 2 16.77 11.54 -2.35
CA PHE A 2 16.94 12.21 -1.04
C PHE A 2 16.94 11.24 0.17
N CYS A 3 15.97 10.32 0.24
CA CYS A 3 15.93 9.32 1.33
C CYS A 3 17.11 8.33 1.33
N GLN A 4 17.75 8.14 0.18
CA GLN A 4 18.92 7.28 0.03
C GLN A 4 20.24 8.03 0.33
N ILE A 5 20.20 9.36 0.35
CA ILE A 5 21.37 10.22 0.61
C ILE A 5 21.47 10.55 2.10
N ASP A 6 20.34 10.82 2.77
CA ASP A 6 20.32 11.19 4.18
C ASP A 6 19.07 10.64 4.87
N LYS A 7 19.28 9.90 5.97
CA LYS A 7 18.21 9.27 6.75
C LYS A 7 17.22 10.29 7.31
N LYS A 8 17.63 11.55 7.48
CA LYS A 8 16.73 12.61 7.97
C LYS A 8 15.51 12.86 7.08
N TYR A 9 15.57 12.47 5.80
CA TYR A 9 14.44 12.63 4.89
C TYR A 9 13.46 11.45 4.94
N VAL A 10 13.89 10.29 5.43
CA VAL A 10 13.06 9.06 5.46
C VAL A 10 11.81 9.29 6.30
N GLU A 11 11.98 9.72 7.55
CA GLU A 11 10.88 9.92 8.50
C GLU A 11 9.85 10.97 8.03
N PRO A 12 10.25 12.17 7.53
CA PRO A 12 9.30 13.09 6.90
C PRO A 12 8.51 12.48 5.74
N PHE A 13 9.14 11.72 4.85
CA PHE A 13 8.39 11.07 3.76
C PHE A 13 7.44 9.98 4.24
N GLN A 14 7.79 9.28 5.32
CA GLN A 14 6.87 8.33 5.97
C GLN A 14 5.68 9.05 6.60
N GLN A 15 5.90 10.18 7.28
CA GLN A 15 4.82 10.98 7.85
C GLN A 15 3.91 11.53 6.75
N ILE A 16 4.47 12.01 5.64
CA ILE A 16 3.69 12.45 4.48
C ILE A 16 2.83 11.30 3.92
N PHE A 17 3.31 10.06 3.92
CA PHE A 17 2.47 8.92 3.51
C PHE A 17 1.24 8.80 4.41
N VAL A 18 1.43 8.83 5.73
CA VAL A 18 0.35 8.72 6.72
C VAL A 18 -0.66 9.86 6.54
N ASP A 19 -0.18 11.10 6.53
CA ASP A 19 -1.04 12.29 6.41
C ASP A 19 -1.82 12.31 5.08
N GLN A 20 -1.18 11.88 3.99
CA GLN A 20 -1.84 11.78 2.67
C GLN A 20 -2.88 10.67 2.65
N TYR A 21 -2.61 9.53 3.28
CA TYR A 21 -3.57 8.43 3.32
C TYR A 21 -4.81 8.78 4.17
N ASP A 22 -4.61 9.43 5.32
CA ASP A 22 -5.71 9.87 6.19
C ASP A 22 -6.63 10.90 5.51
N THR A 23 -6.05 11.78 4.70
CA THR A 23 -6.79 12.83 3.97
C THR A 23 -7.10 12.48 2.52
N ILE A 24 -6.93 11.22 2.12
CA ILE A 24 -6.96 10.78 0.72
C ILE A 24 -8.29 11.03 0.01
N HIS A 25 -9.39 11.02 0.76
CA HIS A 25 -10.73 11.29 0.27
C HIS A 25 -10.91 12.71 -0.28
N ARG A 26 -9.98 13.63 0.04
CA ARG A 26 -9.98 15.02 -0.45
C ARG A 26 -9.28 15.19 -1.79
N LEU A 27 -8.58 14.16 -2.26
CA LEU A 27 -7.80 14.22 -3.49
C LEU A 27 -8.65 13.82 -4.70
N GLU A 28 -8.52 14.60 -5.77
CA GLU A 28 -9.07 14.27 -7.08
C GLU A 28 -8.35 13.06 -7.69
N THR A 29 -9.04 12.32 -8.57
CA THR A 29 -8.56 11.07 -9.19
C THR A 29 -7.17 11.17 -9.81
N GLN A 30 -6.84 12.29 -10.47
CA GLN A 30 -5.53 12.47 -11.09
C GLN A 30 -4.41 12.62 -10.04
N LYS A 31 -4.70 13.30 -8.93
CA LYS A 31 -3.75 13.44 -7.81
C LYS A 31 -3.56 12.10 -7.11
N LEU A 32 -4.63 11.32 -6.90
CA LEU A 32 -4.54 9.97 -6.36
C LEU A 32 -3.57 9.10 -7.16
N ARG A 33 -3.68 9.13 -8.50
CA ARG A 33 -2.78 8.40 -9.39
C ARG A 33 -1.31 8.81 -9.21
N ASN A 34 -1.05 10.11 -9.19
CA ASN A 34 0.32 10.62 -9.08
C ASN A 34 0.94 10.26 -7.72
N VAL A 35 0.18 10.43 -6.63
CA VAL A 35 0.65 10.13 -5.27
C VAL A 35 0.85 8.62 -5.08
N ALA A 36 -0.03 7.77 -5.63
CA ALA A 36 0.14 6.32 -5.58
C ALA A 36 1.40 5.86 -6.30
N LYS A 37 1.65 6.33 -7.53
CA LYS A 37 2.87 6.03 -8.30
C LYS A 37 4.13 6.50 -7.56
N PHE A 38 4.08 7.69 -6.97
CA PHE A 38 5.18 8.26 -6.20
C PHE A 38 5.55 7.36 -5.00
N PHE A 39 4.58 6.93 -4.20
CA PHE A 39 4.85 6.05 -3.06
C PHE A 39 5.20 4.62 -3.47
N ALA A 40 4.64 4.09 -4.56
CA ALA A 40 5.09 2.81 -5.13
C ALA A 40 6.58 2.88 -5.50
N HIS A 41 7.04 4.00 -6.06
CA HIS A 41 8.45 4.22 -6.36
C HIS A 41 9.33 4.21 -5.10
N LEU A 42 8.90 4.91 -4.04
CA LEU A 42 9.66 4.96 -2.79
C LEU A 42 9.71 3.60 -2.07
N LEU A 43 8.62 2.82 -2.12
CA LEU A 43 8.54 1.52 -1.46
C LEU A 43 9.40 0.45 -2.16
N HIS A 44 9.33 0.33 -3.50
CA HIS A 44 10.10 -0.72 -4.19
C HIS A 44 11.61 -0.45 -4.21
N THR A 45 12.02 0.81 -4.07
CA THR A 45 13.43 1.21 -3.96
C THR A 45 13.94 1.18 -2.51
N ASP A 46 13.11 0.72 -1.57
CA ASP A 46 13.35 0.73 -0.11
C ASP A 46 13.82 2.11 0.40
N ALA A 47 13.35 3.19 -0.24
CA ALA A 47 13.64 4.57 0.16
C ALA A 47 12.83 4.98 1.40
N ILE A 48 11.70 4.32 1.66
CA ILE A 48 10.92 4.41 2.90
C ILE A 48 10.58 3.01 3.39
N SER A 49 10.35 2.85 4.70
CA SER A 49 9.94 1.56 5.25
C SER A 49 8.52 1.18 4.79
N TRP A 50 8.32 -0.10 4.49
CA TRP A 50 7.01 -0.70 4.24
C TRP A 50 6.06 -0.60 5.45
N GLY A 51 6.60 -0.26 6.63
CA GLY A 51 5.81 -0.01 7.84
C GLY A 51 4.78 1.12 7.70
N VAL A 52 4.94 2.02 6.74
CA VAL A 52 3.93 3.05 6.44
C VAL A 52 2.57 2.47 6.05
N LEU A 53 2.53 1.22 5.55
CA LEU A 53 1.28 0.55 5.17
C LEU A 53 0.42 0.11 6.36
N SER A 54 0.92 0.23 7.60
CA SER A 54 0.16 -0.10 8.82
C SER A 54 -1.09 0.76 9.03
N VAL A 55 -1.16 1.94 8.42
CA VAL A 55 -2.36 2.81 8.49
C VAL A 55 -3.49 2.35 7.58
N VAL A 56 -3.20 1.43 6.65
CA VAL A 56 -4.17 0.93 5.68
C VAL A 56 -5.06 -0.14 6.32
N LYS A 57 -6.37 0.07 6.26
CA LYS A 57 -7.38 -0.93 6.64
C LYS A 57 -8.25 -1.26 5.44
N LEU A 58 -8.05 -2.45 4.88
CA LEU A 58 -8.78 -2.94 3.73
C LEU A 58 -10.03 -3.73 4.19
N THR A 59 -10.98 -2.99 4.74
CA THR A 59 -12.29 -3.50 5.20
C THR A 59 -13.42 -2.78 4.47
N GLU A 60 -14.64 -3.30 4.55
CA GLU A 60 -15.80 -2.67 3.94
C GLU A 60 -16.12 -1.30 4.56
N ASP A 61 -15.91 -1.17 5.87
CA ASP A 61 -16.27 0.01 6.66
C ASP A 61 -15.19 1.13 6.59
N ASP A 62 -13.90 0.76 6.50
CA ASP A 62 -12.80 1.75 6.50
C ASP A 62 -12.31 2.13 5.09
N THR A 63 -12.73 1.39 4.04
CA THR A 63 -12.23 1.63 2.67
C THR A 63 -13.19 2.50 1.84
N SER A 64 -12.87 3.79 1.74
CA SER A 64 -13.52 4.73 0.80
C SER A 64 -13.21 4.44 -0.69
N SER A 65 -13.98 5.04 -1.60
CA SER A 65 -13.70 4.98 -3.05
C SER A 65 -12.32 5.55 -3.42
N ALA A 66 -11.87 6.62 -2.75
CA ALA A 66 -10.56 7.22 -2.99
C ALA A 66 -9.42 6.28 -2.57
N SER A 67 -9.53 5.67 -1.39
CA SER A 67 -8.55 4.69 -0.92
C SER A 67 -8.52 3.44 -1.79
N ARG A 68 -9.67 2.97 -2.32
CA ARG A 68 -9.69 1.88 -3.33
C ARG A 68 -8.89 2.22 -4.58
N ILE A 69 -9.10 3.42 -5.15
CA ILE A 69 -8.38 3.87 -6.35
C ILE A 69 -6.88 3.98 -6.08
N PHE A 70 -6.51 4.56 -4.94
CA PHE A 70 -5.11 4.70 -4.54
C PHE A 70 -4.43 3.35 -4.37
N LEU A 71 -5.00 2.45 -3.56
CA LEU A 71 -4.43 1.12 -3.31
C LEU A 71 -4.35 0.29 -4.58
N LYS A 72 -5.35 0.40 -5.47
CA LYS A 72 -5.32 -0.26 -6.78
C LYS A 72 -4.07 0.15 -7.56
N ILE A 73 -3.85 1.46 -7.70
CA ILE A 73 -2.71 1.97 -8.46
C ILE A 73 -1.41 1.63 -7.75
N LEU A 74 -1.33 1.81 -6.42
CA LEU A 74 -0.13 1.50 -5.63
C LEU A 74 0.33 0.05 -5.84
N PHE A 75 -0.57 -0.92 -5.68
CA PHE A 75 -0.21 -2.33 -5.80
C PHE A 75 0.03 -2.77 -7.25
N GLN A 76 -0.68 -2.19 -8.23
CA GLN A 76 -0.40 -2.46 -9.64
C GLN A 76 1.01 -1.98 -10.03
N GLU A 77 1.41 -0.78 -9.62
CA GLU A 77 2.76 -0.26 -9.90
C GLU A 77 3.84 -1.07 -9.16
N LEU A 78 3.59 -1.47 -7.90
CA LEU A 78 4.51 -2.35 -7.17
C LEU A 78 4.69 -3.70 -7.88
N ALA A 79 3.61 -4.27 -8.42
CA ALA A 79 3.67 -5.50 -9.19
C ALA A 79 4.42 -5.31 -10.52
N GLU A 80 4.29 -4.14 -11.17
CA GLU A 80 5.07 -3.80 -12.36
C GLU A 80 6.57 -3.66 -12.06
N TYR A 81 6.94 -3.02 -10.95
CA TYR A 81 8.35 -2.83 -10.58
C TYR A 81 9.05 -4.11 -10.11
N MET A 82 8.37 -4.91 -9.28
CA MET A 82 8.99 -6.05 -8.60
C MET A 82 8.68 -7.39 -9.28
N GLY A 83 7.59 -7.46 -10.04
CA GLY A 83 6.96 -8.71 -10.44
C GLY A 83 6.12 -9.32 -9.30
N LEU A 84 5.12 -10.11 -9.66
CA LEU A 84 4.16 -10.68 -8.71
C LEU A 84 4.81 -11.62 -7.69
N LEU A 85 5.80 -12.42 -8.11
CA LEU A 85 6.48 -13.38 -7.22
C LEU A 85 7.22 -12.66 -6.09
N LYS A 86 8.09 -11.69 -6.41
CA LYS A 86 8.87 -10.95 -5.42
C LYS A 86 7.99 -10.09 -4.53
N LEU A 87 6.92 -9.51 -5.08
CA LEU A 87 5.95 -8.77 -4.28
C LEU A 87 5.24 -9.70 -3.27
N ASN A 88 4.86 -10.92 -3.68
CA ASN A 88 4.25 -11.90 -2.79
C ASN A 88 5.22 -12.33 -1.67
N GLU A 89 6.49 -12.59 -2.00
CA GLU A 89 7.54 -12.87 -1.01
C GLU A 89 7.67 -11.73 0.00
N ARG A 90 7.69 -10.48 -0.47
CA ARG A 90 7.76 -9.29 0.38
C ARG A 90 6.56 -9.17 1.32
N LEU A 91 5.35 -9.42 0.82
CA LEU A 91 4.11 -9.36 1.61
C LEU A 91 3.97 -10.52 2.61
N LYS A 92 4.69 -11.63 2.40
CA LYS A 92 4.73 -12.78 3.30
C LYS A 92 5.92 -12.77 4.26
N ASP A 93 6.78 -11.75 4.19
CA ASP A 93 7.89 -11.58 5.11
C ASP A 93 7.39 -11.49 6.57
N PRO A 94 7.77 -12.41 7.47
CA PRO A 94 7.33 -12.40 8.86
C PRO A 94 7.68 -11.12 9.61
N THR A 95 8.77 -10.45 9.23
CA THR A 95 9.22 -9.21 9.87
C THR A 95 8.35 -8.01 9.49
N LEU A 96 7.67 -8.08 8.34
CA LEU A 96 6.78 -7.04 7.84
C LEU A 96 5.29 -7.36 8.05
N ALA A 97 4.96 -8.62 8.33
CA ALA A 97 3.60 -9.09 8.55
C ALA A 97 2.75 -8.20 9.47
N PRO A 98 3.26 -7.65 10.60
CA PRO A 98 2.47 -6.75 11.45
C PRO A 98 1.98 -5.49 10.73
N PHE A 99 2.75 -4.98 9.77
CA PHE A 99 2.40 -3.78 9.01
C PHE A 99 1.38 -4.05 7.90
N PHE A 100 1.15 -5.32 7.55
CA PHE A 100 0.19 -5.72 6.54
C PHE A 100 -1.10 -6.30 7.12
N ALA A 101 -1.24 -6.32 8.45
CA ALA A 101 -2.42 -6.88 9.12
C ALA A 101 -3.74 -6.25 8.66
N GLY A 102 -3.74 -4.94 8.36
CA GLY A 102 -4.92 -4.27 7.82
C GLY A 102 -5.17 -4.50 6.33
N ILE A 103 -4.14 -4.90 5.56
CA ILE A 103 -4.25 -5.18 4.12
C ILE A 103 -4.63 -6.63 3.86
N MET A 104 -4.07 -7.56 4.64
CA MET A 104 -4.34 -9.00 4.61
C MET A 104 -4.93 -9.46 5.95
N PRO A 105 -6.14 -8.99 6.30
CA PRO A 105 -6.78 -9.31 7.56
C PRO A 105 -7.07 -10.81 7.68
N ARG A 106 -6.73 -11.39 8.84
CA ARG A 106 -6.97 -12.80 9.20
C ARG A 106 -7.90 -12.96 10.42
N ASP A 107 -8.43 -11.84 10.91
CA ASP A 107 -9.26 -11.73 12.11
C ASP A 107 -10.72 -12.14 11.85
N ASN A 108 -11.30 -11.62 10.78
CA ASN A 108 -12.71 -11.80 10.44
C ASN A 108 -12.86 -12.31 9.00
N PRO A 109 -13.58 -13.43 8.77
CA PRO A 109 -13.85 -13.94 7.42
C PRO A 109 -14.42 -12.90 6.43
N ARG A 110 -15.21 -11.93 6.91
CA ARG A 110 -15.73 -10.83 6.08
C ARG A 110 -14.60 -9.93 5.57
N ASN A 111 -13.69 -9.51 6.44
CA ASN A 111 -12.55 -8.66 6.09
C ASN A 111 -11.59 -9.41 5.15
N THR A 112 -11.31 -10.68 5.44
CA THR A 112 -10.48 -11.53 4.58
C THR A 112 -11.06 -11.64 3.17
N ARG A 113 -12.38 -11.90 3.05
CA ARG A 113 -13.05 -11.94 1.74
C ARG A 113 -13.01 -10.60 1.02
N PHE A 114 -13.19 -9.50 1.73
CA PHE A 114 -13.10 -8.16 1.14
C PHE A 114 -11.71 -7.91 0.54
N SER A 115 -10.64 -8.25 1.27
CA SER A 115 -9.27 -8.15 0.79
C SER A 115 -8.99 -9.04 -0.44
N ILE A 116 -9.39 -10.32 -0.39
CA ILE A 116 -9.29 -11.25 -1.53
C ILE A 116 -10.02 -10.69 -2.75
N ASN A 117 -11.26 -10.24 -2.58
CA ASN A 117 -12.07 -9.67 -3.67
C ASN A 117 -11.45 -8.39 -4.24
N PHE A 118 -10.85 -7.55 -3.40
CA PHE A 118 -10.13 -6.37 -3.84
C PHE A 118 -8.95 -6.75 -4.74
N PHE A 119 -8.04 -7.62 -4.26
CA PHE A 119 -6.84 -8.01 -5.01
C PHE A 119 -7.16 -8.77 -6.31
N THR A 120 -8.16 -9.65 -6.28
CA THR A 120 -8.66 -10.32 -7.50
C THR A 120 -9.24 -9.34 -8.51
N THR A 121 -10.05 -8.37 -8.08
CA THR A 121 -10.66 -7.35 -8.96
C THR A 121 -9.62 -6.47 -9.66
N ILE A 122 -8.49 -6.18 -8.99
CA ILE A 122 -7.41 -5.36 -9.57
C ILE A 122 -6.40 -6.18 -10.38
N GLY A 123 -6.64 -7.49 -10.57
CA GLY A 123 -5.79 -8.38 -11.37
C GLY A 123 -4.57 -8.93 -10.61
N LEU A 124 -4.54 -8.83 -9.28
CA LEU A 124 -3.43 -9.26 -8.42
C LEU A 124 -3.82 -10.40 -7.47
N GLY A 125 -4.74 -11.27 -7.90
CA GLY A 125 -5.24 -12.38 -7.08
C GLY A 125 -4.17 -13.36 -6.59
N GLY A 126 -2.99 -13.42 -7.22
CA GLY A 126 -1.86 -14.25 -6.76
C GLY A 126 -1.17 -13.76 -5.48
N LEU A 127 -1.56 -12.59 -4.95
CA LEU A 127 -1.07 -12.07 -3.67
C LEU A 127 -1.86 -12.57 -2.46
N THR A 128 -3.04 -13.17 -2.67
CA THR A 128 -3.97 -13.56 -1.60
C THR A 128 -4.17 -15.06 -1.50
#